data_AF-A0A1I5XAK4-F1
#
_entry.id   AF-A0A1I5XAK4-F1
#
_cell.length_a   1.000
_cell.length_b   1.000
_cell.length_c   1.000
_cell.angle_alpha   90.00
_cell.angle_beta   90.00
_cell.angle_gamma   90.00
#
_symmetry.space_group_name_H-M   'P 1'
#
loop_
_entity.id
_entity.type
_entity.pdbx_description
1 polymer ?
#
loop_
_entity_poly.entity_id
_entity_poly.type
_entity_poly.pdbx_seq_one_letter_code
_entity_poly.pdbx_strand_id
1 'polypeptide(L)' 'MRKEEFLKELNNYGYEAELTGSVLTVVVDSVAEVPSIRSLARSCGYNYSFGVRTKHNK' A
#
# COMPACT_ATOMS: atom_id res chain seq x y z
N MET A 1 -9.58 2.12 -9.79
CA MET A 1 -8.27 2.82 -9.81
C MET A 1 -7.17 1.89 -10.35
N ARG A 2 -6.17 2.41 -11.07
CA ARG A 2 -4.98 1.64 -11.52
C ARG A 2 -3.93 1.54 -10.40
N LYS A 3 -3.01 0.57 -10.48
CA LYS A 3 -1.94 0.37 -9.47
C LYS A 3 -1.04 1.59 -9.30
N GLU A 4 -0.66 2.22 -10.40
CA GLU A 4 0.20 3.41 -10.41
C GLU A 4 -0.47 4.62 -9.75
N GLU A 5 -1.79 4.75 -9.92
CA GLU A 5 -2.56 5.81 -9.28
C GLU A 5 -2.70 5.55 -7.78
N PHE A 6 -2.95 4.29 -7.40
CA PHE A 6 -3.00 3.92 -5.98
C PHE A 6 -1.64 4.04 -5.28
N LEU A 7 -0.53 3.77 -5.99
CA LEU A 7 0.83 4.04 -5.50
C LEU A 7 1.02 5.52 -5.16
N LYS A 8 0.59 6.44 -6.04
CA LYS A 8 0.66 7.88 -5.78
C LYS A 8 -0.17 8.26 -4.57
N GLU A 9 -1.39 7.73 -4.45
CA GLU A 9 -2.23 7.96 -3.28
C GLU A 9 -1.52 7.49 -2.00
N LEU A 10 -1.00 6.27 -1.95
CA LEU A 10 -0.26 5.77 -0.80
C LEU A 10 0.88 6.71 -0.38
N ASN A 11 1.70 7.16 -1.34
CA ASN A 11 2.78 8.11 -1.08
C ASN A 11 2.25 9.48 -0.60
N ASN A 12 1.13 9.97 -1.14
CA ASN A 12 0.48 11.21 -0.70
C ASN A 12 -0.04 11.11 0.75
N TYR A 13 -0.51 9.94 1.17
CA TYR A 13 -0.91 9.65 2.54
C TYR A 13 0.28 9.36 3.48
N GLY A 14 1.51 9.41 2.97
CA GLY A 14 2.74 9.20 3.75
C GLY A 14 3.15 7.73 3.93
N TYR A 15 2.49 6.81 3.23
CA TYR A 15 2.92 5.40 3.19
C TYR A 15 4.10 5.24 2.23
N GLU A 16 5.08 4.43 2.62
CA GLU A 16 6.12 3.98 1.71
C GLU A 16 5.59 2.84 0.86
N ALA A 17 5.45 3.04 -0.45
CA ALA A 17 5.00 2.00 -1.36
C ALA A 17 5.85 1.96 -2.64
N GLU A 18 5.95 0.76 -3.23
CA GLU A 18 6.70 0.51 -4.46
C GLU A 18 5.88 -0.37 -5.43
N LEU A 19 6.04 -0.12 -6.73
CA LEU A 19 5.47 -0.94 -7.79
C LEU A 19 6.60 -1.64 -8.54
N THR A 20 6.80 -2.92 -8.26
CA THR A 20 7.82 -3.75 -8.91
C THR A 20 7.14 -4.58 -10.00
N GLY A 21 7.26 -4.15 -11.26
CA GLY A 21 6.57 -4.77 -12.38
C GLY A 21 5.04 -4.68 -12.19
N SER A 22 4.40 -5.82 -11.94
CA SER A 22 2.95 -5.89 -11.70
C SER A 22 2.56 -5.97 -10.22
N VAL A 23 3.50 -5.94 -9.29
CA VAL A 23 3.23 -6.12 -7.86
C VAL A 23 3.39 -4.79 -7.12
N LEU A 24 2.30 -4.32 -6.51
CA LEU A 24 2.32 -3.18 -5.59
C LEU A 24 2.62 -3.69 -4.19
N THR A 25 3.66 -3.18 -3.55
CA THR A 25 4.06 -3.54 -2.18
C THR A 25 4.04 -2.30 -1.30
N VAL A 26 3.41 -2.40 -0.14
CA VAL A 26 3.40 -1.32 0.86
C VAL A 26 4.30 -1.70 2.02
N VAL A 27 5.21 -0.81 2.38
CA VAL A 27 6.09 -0.94 3.52
C VAL A 27 5.40 -0.35 4.74
N VAL A 28 5.31 -1.12 5.81
CA VAL A 28 4.63 -0.75 7.06
C VAL A 28 5.55 -0.96 8.26
N ASP A 29 5.36 -0.19 9.32
CA ASP A 29 6.08 -0.40 10.58
C ASP A 29 5.50 -1.60 11.33
N SER A 30 4.19 -1.84 11.22
CA SER A 30 3.50 -2.97 11.85
C SER A 30 2.42 -3.58 10.97
N VAL A 31 2.22 -4.90 11.07
CA VAL A 31 1.09 -5.60 10.44
C VAL A 31 -0.28 -5.08 10.91
N ALA A 32 -0.32 -4.39 12.05
CA ALA A 32 -1.52 -3.74 12.57
C ALA A 32 -2.02 -2.59 11.66
N GLU A 33 -1.20 -2.07 10.74
CA GLU A 33 -1.57 -0.99 9.83
C GLU A 33 -2.30 -1.50 8.57
N VAL A 34 -2.23 -2.80 8.29
CA VAL A 34 -2.86 -3.42 7.10
C VAL A 34 -4.37 -3.12 6.98
N PRO A 35 -5.17 -3.15 8.06
CA PRO A 35 -6.58 -2.78 7.99
C PRO A 35 -6.81 -1.32 7.55
N SER A 36 -5.94 -0.39 7.96
CA SER A 36 -6.02 1.03 7.58
C SER A 36 -5.72 1.20 6.09
N ILE A 37 -4.66 0.55 5.58
CA ILE A 37 -4.29 0.58 4.16
C ILE A 37 -5.40 -0.05 3.30
N ARG A 38 -6.03 -1.13 3.79
CA ARG A 38 -7.15 -1.78 3.11
C ARG A 38 -8.39 -0.88 3.06
N SER A 39 -8.62 -0.09 4.11
CA SER A 39 -9.72 0.87 4.16
C SER A 39 -9.47 2.03 3.18
N LEU A 40 -8.24 2.53 3.12
CA LEU A 40 -7.81 3.52 2.14
C LEU A 40 -7.96 3.01 0.69
N ALA A 41 -7.52 1.78 0.42
CA ALA A 41 -7.70 1.15 -0.88
C ALA A 41 -9.17 1.14 -1.31
N ARG A 42 -10.09 0.81 -0.39
CA ARG A 42 -11.53 0.83 -0.66
C ARG A 42 -12.06 2.23 -0.91
N SER A 43 -11.67 3.23 -0.11
CA SER A 43 -12.13 4.62 -0.31
C SER A 43 -11.64 5.20 -1.63
N CYS A 44 -10.44 4.83 -2.08
CA CYS A 44 -9.87 5.24 -3.36
C CYS A 44 -10.40 4.43 -4.56
N GLY A 45 -11.29 3.45 -4.35
CA GLY A 45 -11.81 2.59 -5.43
C GLY A 45 -10.77 1.66 -6.03
N TYR A 46 -9.79 1.23 -5.23
CA TYR A 46 -8.79 0.24 -5.60
C TYR A 46 -9.25 -1.17 -5.16
N ASN A 47 -9.55 -2.02 -6.14
CA ASN A 47 -10.11 -3.36 -5.94
C ASN A 47 -9.10 -4.49 -6.17
N TYR A 48 -7.81 -4.18 -6.37
CA TYR A 48 -6.78 -5.19 -6.62
C TYR A 48 -6.03 -5.56 -5.34
N SER A 49 -5.30 -6.68 -5.41
CA SER A 49 -4.39 -7.10 -4.34
C SER A 49 -3.11 -6.24 -4.31
N PHE A 50 -2.51 -6.17 -3.12
CA PHE A 50 -1.19 -5.58 -2.88
C PHE A 50 -0.44 -6.42 -1.84
N GLY A 51 0.87 -6.44 -1.94
CA GLY A 51 1.77 -7.03 -0.95
C GLY A 51 2.00 -6.07 0.21
N VAL A 52 2.33 -6.61 1.37
CA VAL A 52 2.73 -5.82 2.54
C VAL A 52 4.07 -6.36 3.03
N ARG A 53 5.02 -5.46 3.30
CA ARG A 53 6.31 -5.78 3.88
C ARG A 53 6.49 -4.98 5.16
N THR A 54 6.74 -5.65 6.28
CA THR A 54 7.10 -4.94 7.51
C THR A 54 8.53 -4.41 7.41
N LYS A 55 8.80 -3.21 7.93
CA LYS A 55 10.17 -2.77 8.17
C LYS A 55 10.81 -3.76 9.12
N HIS A 56 11.95 -4.31 8.73
CA HIS A 56 12.74 -5.17 9.59
C HIS A 56 13.41 -4.25 10.63
N ASN A 57 12.67 -3.87 11.66
CA ASN A 57 13.30 -3.33 12.86
C ASN A 57 13.98 -4.50 13.56
N LYS A 58 15.30 -4.44 13.54
CA LYS A 58 16.23 -5.39 14.13
C LYS A 58 15.98 -5.59 15.62
#